data_AF-M3A494-F1
#
_entry.id   AF-M3A494-F1
#
_cell.length_a   1.000
_cell.length_b   1.000
_cell.length_c   1.000
_cell.angle_alpha   90.00
_cell.angle_beta   90.00
_cell.angle_gamma   90.00
#
_symmetry.space_group_name_H-M   'P 1'
#
loop_
_entity.id
_entity.type
_entity.pdbx_description
1 polymer ?
#
loop_
_entity_poly.entity_id
_entity_poly.type
_entity_poly.pdbx_seq_one_letter_code
_entity_poly.pdbx_strand_id
1 'polypeptide(L)'
;MEAIRKSGLKLIYEHGFEAMSLRQLAAEVGIQVGSLYNHISTKEDLLYDLIRTHMDELFLQFDAAMAAVEGQGPEERLRAFVAFHVTYHIVRKREVFIGASELRSLEPNHYEEI
;
A
#
# COMPACT_ATOMS: atom_id res chain seq x y z
N MET A 1 5.62 -1.94 -13.65
CA MET A 1 5.16 -2.12 -12.25
C MET A 1 4.04 -1.20 -11.85
N GLU A 2 4.10 0.11 -12.11
CA GLU A 2 3.08 1.06 -11.64
C GLU A 2 1.63 0.71 -12.06
N ALA A 3 1.40 0.40 -13.35
CA ALA A 3 0.07 -0.01 -13.84
C ALA A 3 -0.44 -1.31 -13.18
N ILE A 4 0.46 -2.25 -12.90
CA ILE A 4 0.15 -3.52 -12.22
C ILE A 4 -0.25 -3.25 -10.78
N ARG A 5 0.54 -2.45 -10.04
CA ARG A 5 0.21 -2.06 -8.67
C ARG A 5 -1.14 -1.35 -8.59
N LYS A 6 -1.36 -0.34 -9.43
CA LYS A 6 -2.62 0.42 -9.45
C LYS A 6 -3.84 -0.47 -9.71
N SER A 7 -3.72 -1.39 -10.67
CA SER A 7 -4.80 -2.33 -11.02
C SER A 7 -4.99 -3.40 -9.93
N GLY A 8 -3.89 -3.89 -9.35
CA GLY A 8 -3.92 -4.83 -8.23
C GLY A 8 -4.61 -4.23 -7.01
N LEU A 9 -4.24 -3.01 -6.61
CA LEU A 9 -4.87 -2.26 -5.54
C LEU A 9 -6.38 -2.11 -5.76
N LYS A 10 -6.80 -1.75 -6.98
CA LYS A 10 -8.21 -1.65 -7.35
C LYS A 10 -8.94 -2.99 -7.18
N LEU A 11 -8.39 -4.06 -7.75
CA LEU A 11 -9.01 -5.38 -7.72
C LEU A 11 -9.09 -5.97 -6.30
N ILE A 12 -8.04 -5.80 -5.48
CA ILE A 12 -8.06 -6.22 -4.07
C ILE A 12 -9.08 -5.40 -3.29
N TYR A 13 -9.18 -4.09 -3.53
CA TYR A 13 -10.18 -3.25 -2.86
C TYR A 13 -11.62 -3.63 -3.24
N GLU A 14 -11.87 -3.98 -4.51
CA GLU A 14 -13.21 -4.30 -5.02
C GLU A 14 -13.66 -5.74 -4.70
N HIS A 15 -12.72 -6.69 -4.62
CA HIS A 15 -13.05 -8.12 -4.51
C HIS A 15 -12.46 -8.81 -3.26
N GLY A 16 -11.50 -8.18 -2.59
CA GLY A 16 -10.65 -8.82 -1.58
C GLY A 16 -9.46 -9.56 -2.21
N PHE A 17 -8.41 -9.75 -1.43
CA PHE A 17 -7.19 -10.40 -1.90
C PHE A 17 -7.45 -11.84 -2.37
N GLU A 18 -8.24 -12.60 -1.62
CA GLU A 18 -8.50 -14.00 -1.96
C GLU A 18 -9.31 -14.19 -3.24
N ALA A 19 -10.31 -13.34 -3.46
CA ALA A 19 -11.21 -13.49 -4.60
C ALA A 19 -10.67 -12.93 -5.91
N MET A 20 -9.71 -11.99 -5.87
CA MET A 20 -9.08 -11.48 -7.09
C MET A 20 -8.09 -12.49 -7.68
N SER A 21 -7.91 -12.46 -9.00
CA SER A 21 -7.01 -13.34 -9.73
C SER A 21 -5.99 -12.59 -10.59
N LEU A 22 -4.81 -13.21 -10.77
CA LEU A 22 -3.77 -12.69 -11.67
C LEU A 22 -4.22 -12.62 -13.14
N ARG A 23 -5.22 -13.42 -13.53
CA ARG A 23 -5.84 -13.33 -14.86
C ARG A 23 -6.65 -12.07 -15.04
N GLN A 24 -7.47 -11.71 -14.04
CA GLN A 24 -8.21 -10.44 -14.04
C GLN A 24 -7.24 -9.26 -14.06
N LEU A 25 -6.16 -9.34 -13.26
CA LEU A 25 -5.13 -8.31 -13.23
C LEU A 25 -4.44 -8.13 -14.60
N ALA A 26 -4.02 -9.22 -15.24
CA ALA A 26 -3.41 -9.15 -16.56
C ALA A 26 -4.37 -8.55 -17.60
N ALA A 27 -5.65 -8.93 -17.56
CA ALA A 27 -6.68 -8.39 -18.43
C ALA A 27 -6.92 -6.88 -18.19
N GLU A 28 -7.01 -6.43 -16.94
CA GLU A 28 -7.17 -5.02 -16.57
C GLU A 28 -5.99 -4.16 -17.06
N VAL A 29 -4.77 -4.70 -17.01
CA VAL A 29 -3.55 -4.02 -17.47
C VAL A 29 -3.35 -4.13 -19.00
N GLY A 30 -4.08 -5.02 -19.68
CA GLY A 30 -3.98 -5.24 -21.12
C GLY A 30 -2.76 -6.06 -21.55
N ILE A 31 -2.29 -6.97 -20.70
CA ILE A 31 -1.13 -7.85 -20.97
C ILE A 31 -1.50 -9.32 -20.87
N GLN A 32 -0.63 -10.19 -21.41
CA GLN A 32 -0.76 -11.62 -21.19
C GLN A 32 -0.36 -11.99 -19.76
N VAL A 33 -1.02 -13.02 -19.20
CA VAL A 33 -0.73 -13.54 -17.86
C VAL A 33 0.73 -14.00 -17.75
N GLY A 34 1.28 -14.61 -18.80
CA GLY A 34 2.71 -14.98 -18.82
C GLY A 34 3.63 -13.77 -18.68
N SER A 35 3.30 -12.63 -19.31
CA SER A 35 4.05 -11.39 -19.18
C SER A 35 3.93 -10.75 -17.80
N LEU A 36 2.81 -10.97 -17.10
CA LEU A 36 2.64 -10.51 -15.71
C LEU A 36 3.65 -11.18 -14.77
N TYR A 37 4.01 -12.45 -15.01
CA TYR A 37 5.01 -13.15 -14.19
C TYR A 37 6.44 -12.64 -14.36
N ASN A 38 6.72 -11.80 -15.37
CA ASN A 38 8.01 -11.09 -15.46
C ASN A 38 8.12 -9.93 -14.46
N HIS A 39 7.00 -9.60 -13.80
CA HIS A 39 6.86 -8.44 -12.94
C HIS A 39 6.55 -8.81 -11.48
N ILE A 40 5.84 -9.92 -11.27
CA ILE A 40 5.50 -10.46 -9.95
C ILE A 40 5.68 -11.98 -9.98
N SER A 41 6.23 -12.57 -8.92
CA SER A 41 6.40 -14.03 -8.88
C SER A 41 5.10 -14.72 -8.44
N THR A 42 4.40 -14.15 -7.47
CA THR A 42 3.14 -14.68 -6.94
C THR A 42 2.08 -13.60 -6.72
N LYS A 43 0.85 -14.02 -6.40
CA LYS A 43 -0.23 -13.09 -5.99
C LYS A 43 0.11 -12.41 -4.66
N GLU A 44 0.74 -13.15 -3.75
CA GLU A 44 1.13 -12.65 -2.44
C GLU A 44 2.27 -11.63 -2.54
N ASP A 45 3.27 -11.85 -3.40
CA ASP A 45 4.35 -10.86 -3.64
C ASP A 45 3.80 -9.51 -4.11
N LEU A 46 2.71 -9.50 -4.89
CA LEU A 46 2.03 -8.28 -5.28
C LEU A 46 1.38 -7.58 -4.07
N LEU A 47 0.76 -8.33 -3.17
CA LEU A 47 0.16 -7.77 -1.96
C LEU A 47 1.23 -7.19 -1.04
N TYR A 48 2.32 -7.93 -0.84
CA TYR A 48 3.49 -7.48 -0.08
C TYR A 48 4.06 -6.19 -0.68
N ASP A 49 4.34 -6.15 -2.00
CA ASP A 49 4.86 -4.95 -2.67
C ASP A 49 3.94 -3.74 -2.53
N LEU A 50 2.61 -3.94 -2.59
CA LEU A 50 1.62 -2.88 -2.39
C LEU A 50 1.63 -2.33 -0.96
N ILE A 51 1.61 -3.20 0.04
CA ILE A 51 1.61 -2.80 1.46
C ILE A 51 2.94 -2.15 1.82
N ARG A 52 4.07 -2.79 1.47
CA ARG A 52 5.41 -2.29 1.74
C ARG A 52 5.63 -0.91 1.12
N THR A 53 5.31 -0.75 -0.16
CA THR A 53 5.41 0.56 -0.84
C THR A 53 4.56 1.62 -0.15
N HIS A 54 3.35 1.27 0.29
CA HIS A 54 2.48 2.21 0.99
C HIS A 54 3.02 2.63 2.35
N MET A 55 3.60 1.70 3.12
CA MET A 55 4.21 1.97 4.43
C MET A 55 5.47 2.82 4.28
N ASP A 56 6.33 2.51 3.31
CA ASP A 56 7.55 3.31 3.06
C ASP A 56 7.21 4.76 2.69
N GLU A 57 6.20 4.97 1.83
CA GLU A 57 5.72 6.30 1.49
C GLU A 57 5.08 7.02 2.70
N LEU A 58 4.38 6.28 3.56
CA LEU A 58 3.79 6.82 4.79
C LEU A 58 4.89 7.34 5.72
N PHE A 59 5.91 6.52 6.00
CA PHE A 59 7.00 6.90 6.89
C PHE A 59 7.82 8.05 6.31
N LEU A 60 8.12 8.03 5.01
CA LEU A 60 8.84 9.11 4.36
C LEU A 60 8.12 10.46 4.49
N GLN A 61 6.80 10.50 4.21
CA GLN A 61 6.03 11.74 4.33
C GLN A 61 5.81 12.14 5.79
N PHE A 62 5.67 11.17 6.70
CA PHE A 62 5.56 11.43 8.13
C PHE A 62 6.82 12.09 8.68
N ASP A 63 8.00 11.53 8.37
CA ASP A 63 9.29 12.07 8.78
C ASP A 63 9.48 13.50 8.25
N ALA A 64 9.11 13.75 6.99
CA ALA A 64 9.13 15.09 6.41
C ALA A 64 8.20 16.07 7.15
N ALA A 65 6.98 15.64 7.52
CA ALA A 65 6.03 16.45 8.27
C ALA A 65 6.53 16.76 9.69
N MET A 66 7.18 15.80 10.35
CA MET A 66 7.72 15.96 11.70
C MET A 66 9.00 16.81 11.71
N ALA A 67 9.86 16.69 10.70
CA ALA A 67 11.04 17.52 10.54
C ALA A 67 10.69 19.01 10.38
N ALA A 68 9.56 19.33 9.72
CA ALA A 68 9.09 20.70 9.54
C ALA A 68 8.72 21.42 10.85
N VAL A 69 8.47 20.65 11.93
CA VAL A 69 8.14 21.17 13.27
C VAL A 69 9.19 20.81 14.32
N GLU A 70 10.40 20.44 13.87
CA GLU A 70 11.51 20.16 14.78
C GLU A 70 11.86 21.40 15.62
N GLY A 71 12.15 21.19 16.91
CA GLY A 71 12.43 22.27 17.85
C GLY A 71 11.20 23.03 18.38
N GLN A 72 10.00 22.71 17.87
CA GLN A 72 8.75 23.29 18.37
C GLN A 72 8.19 22.55 19.59
N GLY A 73 7.26 23.19 20.30
CA GLY A 73 6.63 22.64 21.49
C GLY A 73 5.76 21.40 21.22
N PRO A 74 5.41 20.63 22.27
CA PRO A 74 4.64 19.39 22.14
C PRO A 74 3.25 19.59 21.51
N GLU A 75 2.61 20.74 21.71
CA GLU A 75 1.32 21.06 21.09
C GLU A 75 1.43 21.11 19.56
N GLU A 76 2.45 21.76 19.02
CA GLU A 76 2.60 21.93 17.58
C GLU A 76 3.03 20.63 16.91
N ARG A 77 3.85 19.82 17.59
CA ARG A 77 4.17 18.45 17.16
C ARG A 77 2.92 17.56 17.10
N LEU A 78 2.03 17.66 18.08
CA LEU A 78 0.76 16.93 18.06
C LEU A 78 -0.16 17.42 16.94
N ARG A 79 -0.23 18.74 16.72
CA ARG A 79 -1.01 19.34 15.64
C ARG A 79 -0.53 18.84 14.27
N ALA A 80 0.79 18.82 14.04
CA ALA A 80 1.40 18.32 12.82
C ALA A 80 1.12 16.83 12.61
N PHE A 81 1.28 16.01 13.66
CA PHE A 81 0.94 14.58 13.62
C PHE A 81 -0.51 14.35 13.22
N VAL A 82 -1.47 15.02 13.88
CA VAL A 82 -2.90 14.85 13.60
C VAL A 82 -3.24 15.30 12.18
N ALA A 83 -2.71 16.46 11.75
CA ALA A 83 -2.93 16.97 10.41
C ALA A 83 -2.40 16.00 9.34
N PHE A 84 -1.17 15.52 9.50
CA PHE A 84 -0.60 14.50 8.61
C PHE A 84 -1.44 13.23 8.60
N HIS A 85 -1.73 12.67 9.77
CA HIS A 85 -2.44 11.41 9.90
C HIS A 85 -3.81 11.47 9.20
N VAL A 86 -4.60 12.49 9.50
CA VAL A 86 -5.94 12.66 8.91
C VAL A 86 -5.87 12.88 7.40
N THR A 87 -5.01 13.78 6.93
CA THR A 87 -4.93 14.08 5.49
C THR A 87 -4.41 12.91 4.68
N TYR A 88 -3.37 12.22 5.15
CA TYR A 88 -2.79 11.06 4.47
C TYR A 88 -3.82 9.94 4.31
N HIS A 89 -4.55 9.61 5.38
CA HIS A 89 -5.50 8.50 5.38
C HIS A 89 -6.80 8.83 4.60
N ILE A 90 -7.23 10.09 4.57
CA ILE A 90 -8.40 10.51 3.77
C ILE A 90 -8.14 10.41 2.27
N VAL A 91 -6.92 10.72 1.82
CA VAL A 91 -6.56 10.70 0.39
C VAL A 91 -6.29 9.27 -0.10
N ARG A 92 -5.73 8.39 0.76
CA ARG A 92 -5.25 7.05 0.40
C ARG A 92 -6.10 5.92 1.00
N LYS A 93 -7.43 6.07 0.95
CA LYS A 93 -8.37 5.16 1.61
C LYS A 93 -8.23 3.69 1.17
N ARG A 94 -7.88 3.43 -0.09
CA ARG A 94 -7.78 2.07 -0.62
C ARG A 94 -6.54 1.38 -0.09
N GLU A 95 -5.42 2.09 -0.10
CA GLU A 95 -4.13 1.65 0.42
C GLU A 95 -4.21 1.39 1.91
N VAL A 96 -4.79 2.32 2.68
CA VAL A 96 -5.03 2.16 4.12
C VAL A 96 -5.95 0.97 4.41
N PHE A 97 -7.03 0.81 3.64
CA PHE A 97 -7.94 -0.32 3.82
C PHE A 97 -7.21 -1.65 3.62
N ILE A 98 -6.45 -1.79 2.53
CA ILE A 98 -5.73 -3.03 2.21
C ILE A 98 -4.65 -3.32 3.27
N GLY A 99 -3.88 -2.29 3.67
CA GLY A 99 -2.90 -2.42 4.74
C GLY A 99 -3.50 -2.79 6.10
N ALA A 100 -4.78 -2.56 6.35
CA ALA A 100 -5.45 -2.99 7.58
C ALA A 100 -6.17 -4.34 7.45
N SER A 101 -6.79 -4.63 6.30
CA SER A 101 -7.67 -5.79 6.12
C SER A 101 -6.96 -7.02 5.55
N GLU A 102 -5.87 -6.83 4.80
CA GLU A 102 -5.21 -7.90 4.04
C GLU A 102 -3.84 -8.30 4.61
N LEU A 103 -3.34 -7.68 5.70
CA LEU A 103 -2.11 -8.14 6.38
C LEU A 103 -2.15 -9.62 6.75
N ARG A 104 -3.35 -10.13 7.09
CA ARG A 104 -3.60 -11.55 7.38
C ARG A 104 -3.32 -12.51 6.21
N SER A 105 -3.20 -11.99 4.99
CA SER A 105 -2.96 -12.75 3.77
C SER A 105 -1.51 -12.72 3.33
N LEU A 106 -0.63 -12.04 4.07
CA LEU A 106 0.82 -12.13 3.89
C LEU A 106 1.34 -13.44 4.49
N GLU A 107 2.36 -14.00 3.83
CA GLU A 107 3.11 -15.10 4.40
C GLU A 107 3.95 -14.61 5.60
N PRO A 108 4.29 -15.46 6.58
CA PRO A 108 4.94 -15.04 7.83
C PRO A 108 6.21 -14.22 7.64
N ASN A 109 7.05 -14.58 6.65
CA ASN A 109 8.28 -13.85 6.33
C ASN A 109 7.99 -12.42 5.84
N HIS A 110 6.98 -12.24 4.99
CA HIS A 110 6.59 -10.92 4.50
C HIS A 110 5.86 -10.11 5.56
N TYR A 111 5.06 -10.76 6.40
CA TYR A 111 4.37 -10.11 7.52
C TYR A 111 5.36 -9.50 8.52
N GLU A 112 6.46 -10.19 8.83
CA GLU A 112 7.49 -9.71 9.76
C GLU A 112 8.28 -8.49 9.25
N GLU A 113 8.22 -8.21 7.94
CA GLU A 113 8.94 -7.10 7.29
C GLU A 113 8.12 -5.80 7.14
N ILE A 114 6.81 -5.85 7.47
CA ILE A 114 5.92 -4.68 7.44
C ILE A 114 5.96 -3.94 8.77
#